data_AF-A0A8T2MLN2-F1
#
_entry.id   AF-A0A8T2MLN2-F1
#
_cell.length_a   1.000
_cell.length_b   1.000
_cell.length_c   1.000
_cell.angle_alpha   90.00
_cell.angle_beta   90.00
_cell.angle_gamma   90.00
#
_symmetry.space_group_name_H-M   'P 1'
#
loop_
_entity.id
_entity.type
_entity.pdbx_description
1 polymer ?
#
loop_
_entity_poly.entity_id
_entity_poly.type
_entity_poly.pdbx_seq_one_letter_code
_entity_poly.pdbx_strand_id
1 'polypeptide(L)'
;MSSIVSSLGEEKEWRLRGLFLRPVRLHLLYKSSHHGADISTLLCSFDSCGSFVLAVFLQSGEVRGGFTSKSLKNGSEFTDEEAFLFEINNNARRFPVNKPARAVQVHFTESAPSSSSLFGSAAPRSTAFGLSAGFGSPASSGFDPGVAPVFGQASYKKQVIFGSSSSAQTHPSSPPVSVSFGKALHIYTSDHRMYVNFSPDLTYSSSSWAEEQGVRCLDVELHRVQDVGDILPNPWRELSWTEENRKRLRENFVSYKLVVETVSQVRALLLGPVGSGKSSLINSIRSTMFKRIMHLPNVGTAAGSFTKKLKSYDIRVEKGGPPTALSLCDVMAIGDEDFTGLSLSDTLAVIKGHVPEGYQFQSDVPISDKISDYRAAPTLKDQVHGVLFVLDASKVTSYSTSLRNNLRKLHTTASDMGIPQLILLTHVDLVCCAVKEDVKYVYSSRALQEKMQEAAELVGLPLSYVVPVKNYMSELSVDRNTDILLLSAVNIILQAVDDALEDQYPGGITVQHTQTTPNSSIGVAEL
;
A
#
# COMPACT_ATOMS: atom_id res chain seq x y z
N MET A 1 -4.95 -0.50 -31.51
CA MET A 1 -5.46 0.72 -30.86
C MET A 1 -4.59 1.87 -31.33
N SER A 2 -5.17 2.97 -31.79
CA SER A 2 -4.41 4.19 -32.13
C SER A 2 -3.82 4.78 -30.85
N SER A 3 -2.50 5.02 -30.82
CA SER A 3 -1.87 5.76 -29.74
C SER A 3 -2.44 7.19 -29.71
N ILE A 4 -2.90 7.63 -28.54
CA ILE A 4 -3.36 9.01 -28.36
C ILE A 4 -2.10 9.88 -28.26
N VAL A 5 -1.84 10.66 -29.31
CA VAL A 5 -0.67 11.55 -29.38
C VAL A 5 -1.02 12.92 -28.81
N SER A 6 -0.13 13.48 -27.98
CA SER A 6 -0.32 14.82 -27.39
C SER A 6 -0.23 15.93 -28.46
N SER A 7 -1.09 16.94 -28.33
CA SER A 7 -1.13 18.15 -29.15
C SER A 7 0.03 19.13 -28.87
N LEU A 8 0.86 18.90 -27.84
CA LEU A 8 2.03 19.73 -27.55
C LEU A 8 3.05 19.71 -28.69
N GLY A 9 3.37 18.52 -29.22
CA GLY A 9 4.51 18.30 -30.11
C GLY A 9 5.86 18.51 -29.39
N GLU A 10 6.95 18.01 -29.99
CA GLU A 10 8.26 17.92 -29.33
C GLU A 10 8.79 19.28 -28.83
N GLU A 11 8.63 20.36 -29.61
CA GLU A 11 9.14 21.69 -29.26
C GLU A 11 8.41 22.32 -28.05
N LYS A 12 7.07 22.27 -28.02
CA LYS A 12 6.31 22.82 -26.89
C LYS A 12 6.42 21.94 -25.66
N GLU A 13 6.50 20.62 -25.84
CA GLU A 13 6.76 19.69 -24.75
C GLU A 13 8.16 19.93 -24.14
N TRP A 14 9.20 20.12 -24.96
CA TRP A 14 10.54 20.49 -24.49
C TRP A 14 10.51 21.79 -23.69
N ARG A 15 9.85 22.83 -24.23
CA ARG A 15 9.63 24.12 -23.55
C ARG A 15 8.90 23.97 -22.21
N LEU A 16 7.83 23.17 -22.16
CA LEU A 16 7.05 22.90 -20.95
C LEU A 16 7.89 22.19 -19.89
N ARG A 17 8.61 21.12 -20.26
CA ARG A 17 9.53 20.40 -19.38
C ARG A 17 10.63 21.31 -18.82
N GLY A 18 11.09 22.29 -19.60
CA GLY A 18 12.06 23.31 -19.18
C GLY A 18 11.56 24.32 -18.14
N LEU A 19 10.25 24.37 -17.82
CA LEU A 19 9.72 25.22 -16.74
C LEU A 19 9.83 24.57 -15.34
N PHE A 20 10.10 23.27 -15.28
CA PHE A 20 10.28 22.53 -14.03
C PHE A 20 11.70 22.73 -13.48
N LEU A 21 11.85 22.73 -12.14
CA LEU A 21 13.16 22.85 -11.49
C LEU A 21 13.99 21.56 -11.61
N ARG A 22 13.35 20.46 -12.01
CA ARG A 22 13.92 19.13 -12.19
C ARG A 22 13.51 18.60 -13.57
N PRO A 23 14.28 17.71 -14.20
CA PRO A 23 13.84 17.06 -15.44
C PRO A 23 12.59 16.22 -15.19
N VAL A 24 11.56 16.36 -16.03
CA VAL A 24 10.29 15.64 -15.92
C VAL A 24 9.90 14.93 -17.21
N ARG A 25 9.10 13.87 -17.09
CA ARG A 25 8.33 13.23 -18.17
C ARG A 25 6.86 13.59 -18.02
N LEU A 26 6.19 13.75 -19.15
CA LEU A 26 4.76 14.03 -19.23
C LEU A 26 4.07 12.82 -19.85
N HIS A 27 3.07 12.26 -19.17
CA HIS A 27 2.25 11.15 -19.67
C HIS A 27 0.82 11.63 -19.87
N LEU A 28 0.32 11.57 -21.10
CA LEU A 28 -1.04 12.03 -21.43
C LEU A 28 -2.10 11.11 -20.80
N LEU A 29 -2.90 11.66 -19.87
CA LEU A 29 -4.00 10.96 -19.20
C LEU A 29 -5.36 11.26 -19.83
N TYR A 30 -5.56 12.50 -20.28
CA TYR A 30 -6.80 12.94 -20.91
C TYR A 30 -6.51 13.92 -22.04
N LYS A 31 -7.40 13.90 -23.04
CA LYS A 31 -7.39 14.77 -24.22
C LYS A 31 -8.83 15.03 -24.65
N SER A 32 -9.27 16.28 -24.64
CA SER A 32 -10.69 16.63 -24.84
C SER A 32 -11.20 16.22 -26.22
N SER A 33 -10.35 16.31 -27.25
CA SER A 33 -10.69 15.90 -28.62
C SER A 33 -10.93 14.39 -28.80
N HIS A 34 -10.51 13.56 -27.83
CA HIS A 34 -10.59 12.10 -27.89
C HIS A 34 -11.56 11.53 -26.84
N HIS A 35 -11.56 12.10 -25.63
CA HIS A 35 -12.33 11.58 -24.49
C HIS A 35 -13.66 12.31 -24.28
N GLY A 36 -13.92 13.39 -25.04
CA GLY A 36 -15.09 14.25 -24.88
C GLY A 36 -14.78 15.46 -24.01
N ALA A 37 -15.28 16.62 -24.45
CA ALA A 37 -15.04 17.95 -23.88
C ALA A 37 -15.86 18.23 -22.60
N ASP A 38 -15.74 17.36 -21.60
CA ASP A 38 -16.46 17.40 -20.33
C ASP A 38 -15.50 17.43 -19.12
N ILE A 39 -15.80 18.30 -18.16
CA ILE A 39 -15.05 18.49 -16.91
C ILE A 39 -15.15 17.26 -15.99
N SER A 40 -16.29 16.55 -15.97
CA SER A 40 -16.43 15.34 -15.13
C SER A 40 -15.47 14.24 -15.61
N THR A 41 -15.38 14.06 -16.93
CA THR A 41 -14.47 13.11 -17.59
C THR A 41 -12.99 13.51 -17.37
N LEU A 42 -12.67 14.81 -17.46
CA LEU A 42 -11.34 15.34 -17.13
C LEU A 42 -10.95 14.98 -15.68
N LEU A 43 -11.81 15.25 -14.71
CA LEU A 43 -11.52 15.03 -13.29
C LEU A 43 -11.43 13.55 -12.92
N CYS A 44 -12.24 12.69 -13.54
CA CYS A 44 -12.11 11.23 -13.42
C CYS A 44 -10.76 10.70 -13.91
N SER A 45 -10.12 11.39 -14.86
CA SER A 45 -8.83 11.02 -15.46
C SER A 45 -7.60 11.37 -14.61
N PHE A 46 -7.75 12.13 -13.51
CA PHE A 46 -6.66 12.32 -12.55
C PHE A 46 -6.31 11.01 -11.85
N ASP A 47 -5.04 10.81 -11.47
CA ASP A 47 -4.66 9.68 -10.62
C ASP A 47 -4.84 10.02 -9.13
N SER A 48 -4.99 8.99 -8.29
CA SER A 48 -5.14 9.17 -6.83
C SER A 48 -3.86 9.70 -6.15
N CYS A 49 -2.72 9.63 -6.83
CA CYS A 49 -1.43 10.14 -6.38
C CYS A 49 -0.61 10.62 -7.59
N GLY A 50 0.09 11.76 -7.44
CA GLY A 50 0.96 12.34 -8.46
C GLY A 50 0.73 13.84 -8.65
N SER A 51 1.56 14.42 -9.50
CA SER A 51 1.46 15.81 -9.93
C SER A 51 0.99 15.88 -11.39
N PHE A 52 0.34 16.97 -11.76
CA PHE A 52 -0.41 17.08 -13.01
C PHE A 52 -0.19 18.44 -13.69
N VAL A 53 -0.10 18.44 -15.02
CA VAL A 53 -0.21 19.62 -15.87
C VAL A 53 -1.56 19.56 -16.58
N LEU A 54 -2.31 20.66 -16.52
CA LEU A 54 -3.49 20.90 -17.34
C LEU A 54 -3.13 21.94 -18.39
N ALA A 55 -3.06 21.51 -19.66
CA ALA A 55 -2.67 22.33 -20.81
C ALA A 55 -3.88 22.65 -21.69
N VAL A 56 -4.08 23.93 -21.99
CA VAL A 56 -5.18 24.45 -22.82
C VAL A 56 -4.61 25.00 -24.13
N PHE A 57 -5.12 24.52 -25.25
CA PHE A 57 -4.68 24.90 -26.59
C PHE A 57 -5.61 25.96 -27.17
N LEU A 58 -5.07 27.13 -27.51
CA LEU A 58 -5.82 28.26 -28.05
C LEU A 58 -5.75 28.33 -29.57
N GLN A 59 -6.74 28.98 -30.20
CA GLN A 59 -6.79 29.16 -31.65
C GLN A 59 -5.62 30.00 -32.22
N SER A 60 -4.97 30.81 -31.37
CA SER A 60 -3.74 31.53 -31.69
C SER A 60 -2.50 30.62 -31.86
N GLY A 61 -2.61 29.32 -31.53
CA GLY A 61 -1.49 28.38 -31.47
C GLY A 61 -0.73 28.41 -30.14
N GLU A 62 -1.06 29.34 -29.25
CA GLU A 62 -0.54 29.45 -27.88
C GLU A 62 -1.08 28.32 -26.99
N VAL A 63 -0.28 27.91 -26.01
CA VAL A 63 -0.69 26.98 -24.96
C VAL A 63 -0.56 27.68 -23.60
N ARG A 64 -1.66 27.75 -22.85
CA ARG A 64 -1.68 28.26 -21.46
C ARG A 64 -2.12 27.12 -20.54
N GLY A 65 -1.74 27.16 -19.27
CA GLY A 65 -2.12 26.09 -18.36
C GLY A 65 -1.67 26.27 -16.93
N GLY A 66 -1.95 25.25 -16.12
CA GLY A 66 -1.57 25.19 -14.70
C GLY A 66 -0.94 23.84 -14.34
N PHE A 67 0.02 23.87 -13.43
CA PHE A 67 0.59 22.72 -12.75
C PHE A 67 0.08 22.63 -11.31
N THR A 68 -0.20 21.43 -10.84
CA THR A 68 -0.50 21.14 -9.44
C THR A 68 0.15 19.85 -8.93
N SER A 69 0.59 19.86 -7.69
CA SER A 69 1.09 18.71 -6.93
C SER A 69 -0.04 17.83 -6.35
N LYS A 70 -1.31 18.21 -6.53
CA LYS A 70 -2.47 17.60 -5.87
C LYS A 70 -3.36 16.84 -6.85
N SER A 71 -3.96 15.74 -6.39
CA SER A 71 -5.03 15.05 -7.11
C SER A 71 -6.35 15.79 -6.93
N LEU A 72 -6.97 16.22 -8.04
CA LEU A 72 -8.24 16.95 -8.02
C LEU A 72 -9.49 16.04 -7.92
N LYS A 73 -9.31 14.74 -7.61
CA LYS A 73 -10.41 13.77 -7.52
C LYS A 73 -11.41 14.06 -6.40
N ASN A 74 -10.90 14.42 -5.22
CA ASN A 74 -11.68 14.49 -3.98
C ASN A 74 -11.47 15.84 -3.29
N GLY A 75 -12.32 16.82 -3.62
CA GLY A 75 -12.30 18.14 -2.97
C GLY A 75 -12.80 19.27 -3.88
N SER A 76 -13.01 20.44 -3.29
CA SER A 76 -13.39 21.68 -3.99
C SER A 76 -12.30 22.75 -3.94
N GLU A 77 -11.44 22.75 -2.92
CA GLU A 77 -10.31 23.67 -2.78
C GLU A 77 -9.03 22.90 -2.42
N PHE A 78 -7.93 23.21 -3.11
CA PHE A 78 -6.66 22.53 -2.96
C PHE A 78 -5.57 23.55 -2.63
N THR A 79 -4.99 23.40 -1.43
CA THR A 79 -3.80 24.14 -1.03
C THR A 79 -2.56 23.51 -1.66
N ASP A 80 -1.82 24.30 -2.43
CA ASP A 80 -0.65 23.82 -3.18
C ASP A 80 0.42 24.91 -3.24
N GLU A 81 1.60 24.60 -2.69
CA GLU A 81 2.77 25.49 -2.63
C GLU A 81 3.68 25.34 -3.86
N GLU A 82 3.56 24.23 -4.60
CA GLU A 82 4.36 23.98 -5.81
C GLU A 82 3.64 24.39 -7.10
N ALA A 83 2.36 24.74 -7.00
CA ALA A 83 1.54 25.16 -8.13
C ALA A 83 2.14 26.34 -8.89
N PHE A 84 1.98 26.31 -10.22
CA PHE A 84 2.35 27.43 -11.08
C PHE A 84 1.47 27.46 -12.33
N LEU A 85 1.24 28.67 -12.85
CA LEU A 85 0.69 28.85 -14.19
C LEU A 85 1.82 28.90 -15.22
N PHE A 86 1.52 28.54 -16.45
CA PHE A 86 2.48 28.64 -17.55
C PHE A 86 1.83 29.13 -18.85
N GLU A 87 2.69 29.68 -19.71
CA GLU A 87 2.37 30.18 -21.04
C GLU A 87 3.48 29.71 -22.00
N ILE A 88 3.10 29.16 -23.15
CA ILE A 88 4.01 28.73 -24.20
C ILE A 88 3.54 29.30 -25.53
N ASN A 89 4.34 30.24 -26.03
CA ASN A 89 4.29 30.79 -27.38
C ASN A 89 5.64 30.50 -28.07
N ASN A 90 6.29 31.53 -28.64
CA ASN A 90 7.67 31.44 -29.11
C ASN A 90 8.66 31.22 -27.95
N ASN A 91 8.31 31.69 -26.74
CA ASN A 91 9.02 31.43 -25.48
C ASN A 91 8.09 30.70 -24.50
N ALA A 92 8.67 30.18 -23.41
CA ALA A 92 7.91 29.65 -22.29
C ALA A 92 8.09 30.52 -21.04
N ARG A 93 7.01 30.71 -20.29
CA ARG A 93 6.98 31.49 -19.04
C ARG A 93 6.33 30.68 -17.93
N ARG A 94 6.86 30.82 -16.70
CA ARG A 94 6.34 30.22 -15.48
C ARG A 94 5.96 31.32 -14.49
N PHE A 95 4.79 31.18 -13.90
CA PHE A 95 4.22 32.09 -12.93
C PHE A 95 3.94 31.32 -11.62
N PRO A 96 4.86 31.31 -10.64
CA PRO A 96 4.68 30.58 -9.38
C PRO A 96 3.48 31.09 -8.56
N VAL A 97 2.93 30.22 -7.70
CA VAL A 97 1.88 30.58 -6.74
C VAL A 97 2.42 31.52 -5.65
N ASN A 98 1.65 32.56 -5.35
CA ASN A 98 1.88 33.51 -4.24
C ASN A 98 0.96 33.23 -3.04
N LYS A 99 -0.23 32.67 -3.27
CA LYS A 99 -1.24 32.39 -2.23
C LYS A 99 -1.66 30.91 -2.31
N PRO A 100 -0.90 29.98 -1.71
CA PRO A 100 -1.09 28.55 -1.92
C PRO A 100 -2.47 28.04 -1.48
N ALA A 101 -3.09 28.69 -0.47
CA ALA A 101 -4.35 28.25 0.15
C ALA A 101 -5.52 28.02 -0.83
N ARG A 102 -5.54 28.73 -1.98
CA ARG A 102 -6.58 28.60 -3.02
C ARG A 102 -5.96 28.44 -4.42
N ALA A 103 -4.83 27.74 -4.48
CA ALA A 103 -4.08 27.54 -5.72
C ALA A 103 -4.93 26.90 -6.82
N VAL A 104 -5.70 25.85 -6.48
CA VAL A 104 -6.63 25.18 -7.41
C VAL A 104 -7.99 24.99 -6.75
N GLN A 105 -9.06 25.15 -7.52
CA GLN A 105 -10.44 24.94 -7.09
C GLN A 105 -11.23 24.17 -8.14
N VAL A 106 -12.19 23.35 -7.68
CA VAL A 106 -13.18 22.63 -8.50
C VAL A 106 -14.56 23.10 -8.06
N HIS A 107 -15.34 23.63 -9.00
CA HIS A 107 -16.68 24.17 -8.73
C HIS A 107 -17.74 23.18 -9.17
N PHE A 108 -18.75 22.97 -8.33
CA PHE A 108 -19.88 22.06 -8.57
C PHE A 108 -21.16 22.88 -8.77
N THR A 109 -22.16 22.34 -9.48
CA THR A 109 -23.46 23.03 -9.55
C THR A 109 -24.09 23.11 -8.17
N GLU A 110 -24.36 24.33 -7.69
CA GLU A 110 -25.35 24.52 -6.63
C GLU A 110 -26.74 24.27 -7.22
N SER A 111 -27.51 23.37 -6.60
CA SER A 111 -28.94 23.27 -6.87
C SER A 111 -29.61 24.56 -6.42
N ALA A 112 -30.25 25.27 -7.35
CA ALA A 112 -30.93 26.54 -7.05
C ALA A 112 -31.90 26.39 -5.85
N PRO A 113 -31.92 27.34 -4.90
CA PRO A 113 -32.86 27.29 -3.79
C PRO A 113 -34.29 27.43 -4.32
N SER A 114 -35.13 26.44 -4.02
CA SER A 114 -36.55 26.50 -4.33
C SER A 114 -37.21 27.67 -3.62
N SER A 115 -37.92 28.50 -4.37
CA SER A 115 -38.54 29.74 -3.88
C SER A 115 -39.68 29.50 -2.90
N SER A 116 -39.47 29.74 -1.60
CA SER A 116 -40.56 29.94 -0.63
C SER A 116 -40.12 30.59 0.70
N SER A 117 -39.96 31.92 0.71
CA SER A 117 -40.36 32.74 1.87
C SER A 117 -40.38 34.23 1.51
N LEU A 118 -41.59 34.77 1.33
CA LEU A 118 -41.84 36.20 1.42
C LEU A 118 -41.73 36.68 2.88
N PHE A 119 -41.60 37.99 3.04
CA PHE A 119 -41.62 38.77 4.28
C PHE A 119 -40.33 38.80 5.11
N GLY A 120 -39.65 39.94 5.04
CA GLY A 120 -38.69 40.36 6.05
C GLY A 120 -39.40 40.84 7.32
N SER A 121 -38.62 40.98 8.40
CA SER A 121 -39.07 41.58 9.65
C SER A 121 -37.96 42.45 10.22
N ALA A 122 -38.25 43.74 10.39
CA ALA A 122 -37.41 44.65 11.16
C ALA A 122 -37.74 44.55 12.66
N ALA A 123 -36.79 44.99 13.49
CA ALA A 123 -36.77 44.98 14.96
C ALA A 123 -38.12 45.00 15.72
N PRO A 124 -38.26 44.23 16.81
CA PRO A 124 -39.42 44.32 17.69
C PRO A 124 -39.35 45.56 18.59
N ARG A 125 -40.50 46.22 18.79
CA ARG A 125 -40.70 47.19 19.88
C ARG A 125 -42.00 46.88 20.64
N SER A 126 -41.83 46.77 21.96
CA SER A 126 -42.78 47.11 23.04
C SER A 126 -44.18 46.45 23.13
N THR A 127 -44.47 46.01 24.36
CA THR A 127 -45.79 46.01 25.06
C THR A 127 -46.92 45.12 24.52
N ALA A 128 -47.84 44.58 25.34
CA ALA A 128 -47.91 44.33 26.79
C ALA A 128 -49.17 43.48 27.08
N PHE A 129 -49.29 42.94 28.31
CA PHE A 129 -50.44 42.17 28.84
C PHE A 129 -50.72 40.81 28.15
N GLY A 130 -51.11 39.75 28.88
CA GLY A 130 -51.19 39.58 30.33
C GLY A 130 -52.00 38.32 30.70
N LEU A 131 -51.83 37.84 31.96
CA LEU A 131 -52.66 36.82 32.63
C LEU A 131 -52.60 35.39 32.02
N SER A 132 -52.70 34.28 32.76
CA SER A 132 -52.66 34.02 34.21
C SER A 132 -52.63 32.50 34.44
N ALA A 133 -51.95 32.02 35.50
CA ALA A 133 -52.13 30.74 36.23
C ALA A 133 -52.23 29.39 35.44
N GLY A 134 -51.70 28.27 35.92
CA GLY A 134 -50.90 28.01 37.12
C GLY A 134 -50.87 26.51 37.46
N PHE A 135 -49.86 26.09 38.23
CA PHE A 135 -49.78 24.86 39.07
C PHE A 135 -50.12 23.46 38.49
N GLY A 136 -49.25 22.47 38.75
CA GLY A 136 -49.70 21.06 38.80
C GLY A 136 -48.69 19.95 38.47
N SER A 137 -47.66 19.77 39.28
CA SER A 137 -47.06 18.43 39.53
C SER A 137 -47.52 17.98 40.95
N PRO A 138 -47.38 16.72 41.44
CA PRO A 138 -46.39 15.71 40.99
C PRO A 138 -46.75 14.19 41.10
N ALA A 139 -45.82 13.35 40.58
CA ALA A 139 -45.26 12.09 41.12
C ALA A 139 -46.06 10.78 41.40
N SER A 140 -45.31 9.67 41.27
CA SER A 140 -45.50 8.31 41.84
C SER A 140 -46.60 7.41 41.19
N SER A 141 -46.51 6.07 41.13
CA SER A 141 -45.51 5.03 41.51
C SER A 141 -45.90 3.68 40.86
N GLY A 142 -45.03 2.64 40.88
CA GLY A 142 -45.53 1.25 40.91
C GLY A 142 -44.77 0.18 40.08
N PHE A 143 -44.39 -0.90 40.78
CA PHE A 143 -44.04 -2.23 40.25
C PHE A 143 -45.23 -3.19 40.57
N ASP A 144 -45.33 -4.46 40.16
CA ASP A 144 -44.34 -5.42 39.63
C ASP A 144 -44.99 -6.37 38.55
N PRO A 145 -44.68 -7.67 38.30
CA PRO A 145 -44.84 -8.24 36.94
C PRO A 145 -45.76 -9.48 36.80
N GLY A 146 -45.92 -9.97 35.56
CA GLY A 146 -46.06 -11.42 35.30
C GLY A 146 -47.16 -11.89 34.32
N VAL A 147 -46.99 -13.15 33.88
CA VAL A 147 -47.90 -14.03 33.11
C VAL A 147 -47.89 -13.91 31.57
N ALA A 148 -47.47 -15.00 30.91
CA ALA A 148 -47.79 -15.36 29.52
C ALA A 148 -48.89 -16.46 29.52
N PRO A 149 -49.59 -16.73 28.40
CA PRO A 149 -49.21 -17.94 27.63
C PRO A 149 -49.55 -18.00 26.11
N VAL A 150 -48.71 -18.75 25.37
CA VAL A 150 -49.07 -19.83 24.38
C VAL A 150 -49.78 -19.53 23.03
N PHE A 151 -48.99 -19.73 21.96
CA PHE A 151 -49.26 -20.35 20.64
C PHE A 151 -50.31 -19.83 19.62
N GLY A 152 -49.83 -19.62 18.40
CA GLY A 152 -50.59 -19.65 17.13
C GLY A 152 -49.65 -19.74 15.92
N GLN A 153 -49.79 -20.75 15.05
CA GLN A 153 -48.92 -20.98 13.88
C GLN A 153 -49.33 -20.11 12.67
N ALA A 154 -48.37 -19.54 11.95
CA ALA A 154 -48.54 -19.19 10.53
C ALA A 154 -47.20 -19.02 9.77
N SER A 155 -47.16 -19.55 8.55
CA SER A 155 -46.05 -19.62 7.61
C SER A 155 -45.31 -18.30 7.30
N TYR A 156 -43.97 -18.33 7.37
CA TYR A 156 -43.12 -17.26 6.81
C TYR A 156 -43.04 -17.34 5.29
N LYS A 157 -43.76 -16.46 4.59
CA LYS A 157 -43.42 -16.07 3.21
C LYS A 157 -42.30 -15.02 3.25
N LYS A 158 -41.21 -15.29 2.53
CA LYS A 158 -40.05 -14.40 2.42
C LYS A 158 -40.37 -13.22 1.50
N GLN A 159 -40.66 -12.05 2.07
CA GLN A 159 -40.76 -10.80 1.32
C GLN A 159 -39.69 -9.83 1.82
N VAL A 160 -38.73 -9.52 0.96
CA VAL A 160 -37.56 -8.70 1.31
C VAL A 160 -37.95 -7.23 1.24
N ILE A 161 -38.01 -6.57 2.39
CA ILE A 161 -38.08 -5.11 2.50
C ILE A 161 -36.67 -4.62 2.78
N PHE A 162 -36.08 -3.86 1.86
CA PHE A 162 -34.79 -3.19 2.08
C PHE A 162 -34.98 -2.01 3.04
N GLY A 163 -34.61 -2.20 4.31
CA GLY A 163 -34.44 -1.11 5.27
C GLY A 163 -33.04 -0.51 5.14
N SER A 164 -32.93 0.61 4.43
CA SER A 164 -31.70 1.38 4.29
C SER A 164 -31.47 2.30 5.49
N SER A 165 -30.62 1.90 6.43
CA SER A 165 -30.08 2.76 7.49
C SER A 165 -28.79 3.47 7.02
N SER A 166 -28.96 4.51 6.22
CA SER A 166 -27.85 5.36 5.78
C SER A 166 -27.33 6.23 6.93
N SER A 167 -26.12 5.94 7.41
CA SER A 167 -25.32 6.93 8.15
C SER A 167 -24.73 7.92 7.14
N ALA A 168 -25.00 9.20 7.34
CA ALA A 168 -24.72 10.24 6.34
C ALA A 168 -23.22 10.59 6.31
N GLN A 169 -22.51 10.17 5.26
CA GLN A 169 -21.34 10.87 4.75
C GLN A 169 -21.79 11.80 3.63
N THR A 170 -21.52 13.10 3.77
CA THR A 170 -21.92 14.13 2.80
C THR A 170 -21.01 14.09 1.57
N HIS A 171 -21.38 13.28 0.57
CA HIS A 171 -20.89 13.44 -0.79
C HIS A 171 -21.53 14.69 -1.43
N PRO A 172 -20.79 15.49 -2.22
CA PRO A 172 -21.41 16.47 -3.11
C PRO A 172 -22.22 15.72 -4.18
N SER A 173 -23.52 15.95 -4.22
CA SER A 173 -24.45 15.25 -5.12
C SER A 173 -24.69 15.96 -6.45
N SER A 174 -23.72 16.76 -6.91
CA SER A 174 -23.80 17.54 -8.14
C SER A 174 -22.54 17.38 -9.01
N PRO A 175 -22.66 17.41 -10.35
CA PRO A 175 -21.52 17.28 -11.24
C PRO A 175 -20.61 18.52 -11.18
N PRO A 176 -19.28 18.36 -11.29
CA PRO A 176 -18.35 19.47 -11.42
C PRO A 176 -18.54 20.20 -12.76
N VAL A 177 -18.52 21.53 -12.71
CA VAL A 177 -18.84 22.43 -13.83
C VAL A 177 -17.59 23.11 -14.37
N SER A 178 -16.62 23.38 -13.50
CA SER A 178 -15.37 24.04 -13.86
C SER A 178 -14.21 23.68 -12.94
N VAL A 179 -13.00 23.85 -13.47
CA VAL A 179 -11.73 23.75 -12.76
C VAL A 179 -11.00 25.08 -12.92
N SER A 180 -10.41 25.59 -11.85
CA SER A 180 -9.74 26.89 -11.87
C SER A 180 -8.45 26.92 -11.08
N PHE A 181 -7.44 27.61 -11.60
CA PHE A 181 -6.17 27.90 -10.94
C PHE A 181 -6.20 29.35 -10.48
N GLY A 182 -6.58 29.57 -9.20
CA GLY A 182 -7.02 30.87 -8.71
C GLY A 182 -8.15 31.45 -9.59
N LYS A 183 -8.16 32.77 -9.78
CA LYS A 183 -8.99 33.44 -10.80
C LYS A 183 -8.31 33.55 -12.17
N ALA A 184 -7.02 33.25 -12.25
CA ALA A 184 -6.21 33.54 -13.43
C ALA A 184 -6.48 32.61 -14.63
N LEU A 185 -6.89 31.37 -14.37
CA LEU A 185 -7.34 30.41 -15.38
C LEU A 185 -8.58 29.70 -14.86
N HIS A 186 -9.72 29.85 -15.53
CA HIS A 186 -10.96 29.15 -15.21
C HIS A 186 -11.49 28.40 -16.45
N ILE A 187 -11.49 27.07 -16.40
CA ILE A 187 -11.84 26.15 -17.48
C ILE A 187 -13.22 25.55 -17.21
N TYR A 188 -14.15 25.65 -18.16
CA TYR A 188 -15.52 25.16 -18.01
C TYR A 188 -16.05 24.54 -19.31
N THR A 189 -17.06 23.68 -19.21
CA THR A 189 -17.75 23.09 -20.37
C THR A 189 -19.08 23.81 -20.63
N SER A 190 -19.35 24.10 -21.90
CA SER A 190 -20.65 24.58 -22.41
C SER A 190 -20.85 24.02 -23.83
N ASP A 191 -22.07 23.61 -24.18
CA ASP A 191 -22.44 23.07 -25.51
C ASP A 191 -21.47 22.00 -26.05
N HIS A 192 -21.07 21.05 -25.18
CA HIS A 192 -20.08 20.00 -25.47
C HIS A 192 -18.72 20.52 -25.97
N ARG A 193 -18.31 21.70 -25.52
CA ARG A 193 -17.01 22.34 -25.82
C ARG A 193 -16.42 22.92 -24.55
N MET A 194 -15.09 22.96 -24.48
CA MET A 194 -14.38 23.59 -23.37
C MET A 194 -14.06 25.04 -23.69
N TYR A 195 -14.28 25.91 -22.72
CA TYR A 195 -13.99 27.34 -22.77
C TYR A 195 -13.10 27.72 -21.59
N VAL A 196 -12.33 28.80 -21.77
CA VAL A 196 -11.52 29.40 -20.70
C VAL A 196 -11.82 30.88 -20.54
N ASN A 197 -11.77 31.30 -19.28
CA ASN A 197 -11.66 32.70 -18.88
C ASN A 197 -10.27 32.92 -18.29
N PHE A 198 -9.63 34.01 -18.70
CA PHE A 198 -8.39 34.52 -18.14
C PHE A 198 -8.69 35.83 -17.41
N SER A 199 -8.14 36.03 -16.21
CA SER A 199 -8.27 37.30 -15.49
C SER A 199 -7.00 37.62 -14.67
N PRO A 200 -6.72 38.90 -14.35
CA PRO A 200 -5.63 39.23 -13.45
C PRO A 200 -5.91 38.70 -12.03
N ASP A 201 -4.95 38.02 -11.42
CA ASP A 201 -5.08 37.50 -10.06
C ASP A 201 -3.80 37.69 -9.23
N LEU A 202 -3.98 37.84 -7.92
CA LEU A 202 -2.92 37.91 -6.91
C LEU A 202 -2.56 36.53 -6.33
N THR A 203 -3.26 35.47 -6.72
CA THR A 203 -2.97 34.09 -6.29
C THR A 203 -1.65 33.57 -6.87
N TYR A 204 -1.28 34.02 -8.07
CA TYR A 204 -0.03 33.71 -8.75
C TYR A 204 0.80 34.98 -8.96
N SER A 205 2.09 34.84 -9.28
CA SER A 205 2.90 35.97 -9.75
C SER A 205 2.30 36.54 -11.02
N SER A 206 2.21 37.88 -11.13
CA SER A 206 1.51 38.59 -12.20
C SER A 206 1.72 37.98 -13.59
N SER A 207 0.72 37.26 -14.10
CA SER A 207 0.67 36.88 -15.51
C SER A 207 0.41 38.14 -16.34
N SER A 208 1.01 38.23 -17.52
CA SER A 208 0.75 39.32 -18.48
C SER A 208 -0.48 39.03 -19.34
N TRP A 209 -1.45 38.28 -18.81
CA TRP A 209 -2.63 37.83 -19.53
C TRP A 209 -3.68 38.93 -19.54
N ALA A 210 -4.21 39.22 -20.73
CA ALA A 210 -5.38 40.09 -20.87
C ALA A 210 -6.59 39.44 -20.19
N GLU A 211 -7.53 40.25 -19.72
CA GLU A 211 -8.82 39.73 -19.30
C GLU A 211 -9.61 39.30 -20.55
N GLU A 212 -9.87 38.01 -20.66
CA GLU A 212 -10.55 37.39 -21.80
C GLU A 212 -11.61 36.43 -21.25
N GLN A 213 -12.84 36.51 -21.75
CA GLN A 213 -13.96 35.68 -21.30
C GLN A 213 -14.57 34.91 -22.48
N GLY A 214 -14.95 33.64 -22.26
CA GLY A 214 -15.56 32.80 -23.29
C GLY A 214 -14.60 32.33 -24.40
N VAL A 215 -13.29 32.26 -24.13
CA VAL A 215 -12.31 31.85 -25.14
C VAL A 215 -12.47 30.36 -25.43
N ARG A 216 -12.80 30.02 -26.67
CA ARG A 216 -12.99 28.62 -27.09
C ARG A 216 -11.66 27.89 -27.22
N CYS A 217 -11.52 26.77 -26.52
CA CYS A 217 -10.35 25.89 -26.64
C CYS A 217 -10.39 25.13 -27.97
N LEU A 218 -9.22 24.90 -28.57
CA LEU A 218 -9.04 23.86 -29.58
C LEU A 218 -9.03 22.48 -28.93
N ASP A 219 -8.34 22.36 -27.80
CA ASP A 219 -8.19 21.13 -27.03
C ASP A 219 -7.79 21.45 -25.58
N VAL A 220 -7.98 20.48 -24.70
CA VAL A 220 -7.49 20.48 -23.32
C VAL A 220 -6.86 19.12 -23.05
N GLU A 221 -5.61 19.11 -22.61
CA GLU A 221 -4.87 17.90 -22.26
C GLU A 221 -4.49 17.90 -20.79
N LEU A 222 -4.62 16.73 -20.15
CA LEU A 222 -4.11 16.46 -18.81
C LEU A 222 -2.91 15.55 -18.94
N HIS A 223 -1.75 16.00 -18.47
CA HIS A 223 -0.54 15.20 -18.39
C HIS A 223 -0.21 14.91 -16.93
N ARG A 224 0.06 13.65 -16.61
CA ARG A 224 0.77 13.30 -15.38
C ARG A 224 2.21 13.77 -15.51
N VAL A 225 2.70 14.51 -14.52
CA VAL A 225 4.11 14.83 -14.37
C VAL A 225 4.77 13.72 -13.55
N GLN A 226 5.87 13.20 -14.08
CA GLN A 226 6.75 12.27 -13.39
C GLN A 226 8.15 12.86 -13.34
N ASP A 227 8.68 13.10 -12.14
CA ASP A 227 10.06 13.54 -11.96
C ASP A 227 11.01 12.45 -12.51
N VAL A 228 11.85 12.82 -13.48
CA VAL A 228 12.94 11.96 -13.96
C VAL A 228 14.08 11.93 -12.93
N GLY A 229 14.17 12.95 -12.07
CA GLY A 229 15.09 12.98 -10.92
C GLY A 229 14.84 11.89 -9.86
N ASP A 230 13.68 11.24 -9.90
CA ASP A 230 13.36 10.08 -9.06
C ASP A 230 13.99 8.79 -9.56
N ILE A 231 14.48 8.72 -10.81
CA ILE A 231 15.20 7.55 -11.34
C ILE A 231 16.68 7.92 -11.46
N LEU A 232 17.51 7.36 -10.58
CA LEU A 232 18.96 7.50 -10.65
C LEU A 232 19.49 6.90 -11.97
N PRO A 233 20.48 7.53 -12.62
CA PRO A 233 21.03 7.07 -13.89
C PRO A 233 21.70 5.70 -13.78
N ASN A 234 22.30 5.40 -12.62
CA ASN A 234 22.83 4.09 -12.25
C ASN A 234 22.04 3.58 -11.04
N PRO A 235 21.70 2.29 -10.96
CA PRO A 235 21.04 1.74 -9.78
C PRO A 235 22.01 1.69 -8.59
N TRP A 236 21.53 1.91 -7.36
CA TRP A 236 22.37 1.83 -6.15
C TRP A 236 22.62 0.38 -5.67
N ARG A 237 21.96 -0.61 -6.30
CA ARG A 237 22.29 -2.04 -6.22
C ARG A 237 22.05 -2.68 -7.58
N GLU A 238 23.00 -3.49 -8.04
CA GLU A 238 22.91 -4.13 -9.34
C GLU A 238 22.08 -5.43 -9.30
N LEU A 239 21.23 -5.62 -10.31
CA LEU A 239 20.57 -6.89 -10.61
C LEU A 239 20.58 -7.13 -12.13
N SER A 240 20.84 -8.37 -12.54
CA SER A 240 20.75 -8.75 -13.95
C SER A 240 19.32 -9.14 -14.30
N TRP A 241 18.63 -8.26 -15.05
CA TRP A 241 17.25 -8.44 -15.50
C TRP A 241 17.17 -9.27 -16.80
N THR A 242 17.73 -10.49 -16.76
CA THR A 242 17.84 -11.42 -17.91
C THR A 242 17.15 -12.76 -17.62
N GLU A 243 16.70 -13.46 -18.66
CA GLU A 243 16.04 -14.77 -18.48
C GLU A 243 17.06 -15.84 -18.05
N GLU A 244 18.31 -15.71 -18.49
CA GLU A 244 19.46 -16.50 -18.05
C GLU A 244 19.67 -16.35 -16.54
N ASN A 245 19.63 -15.11 -16.01
CA ASN A 245 19.76 -14.89 -14.57
C ASN A 245 18.54 -15.40 -13.79
N ARG A 246 17.31 -15.23 -14.31
CA ARG A 246 16.10 -15.82 -13.70
C ARG A 246 16.19 -17.33 -13.60
N LYS A 247 16.64 -17.99 -14.68
CA LYS A 247 16.87 -19.43 -14.73
C LYS A 247 17.94 -19.85 -13.72
N ARG A 248 19.10 -19.17 -13.70
CA ARG A 248 20.20 -19.41 -12.76
C ARG A 248 19.78 -19.27 -11.30
N LEU A 249 19.09 -18.19 -10.93
CA LEU A 249 18.59 -17.97 -9.57
C LEU A 249 17.60 -19.08 -9.14
N ARG A 250 16.72 -19.49 -10.05
CA ARG A 250 15.79 -20.61 -9.81
C ARG A 250 16.53 -21.94 -9.65
N GLU A 251 17.50 -22.24 -10.52
CA GLU A 251 18.31 -23.46 -10.45
C GLU A 251 19.09 -23.52 -9.14
N ASN A 252 19.78 -22.44 -8.77
CA ASN A 252 20.47 -22.30 -7.48
C ASN A 252 19.54 -22.54 -6.29
N PHE A 253 18.33 -22.00 -6.30
CA PHE A 253 17.36 -22.23 -5.21
C PHE A 253 16.86 -23.68 -5.15
N VAL A 254 16.73 -24.37 -6.29
CA VAL A 254 16.32 -25.78 -6.33
C VAL A 254 17.44 -26.71 -5.89
N SER A 255 18.69 -26.40 -6.22
CA SER A 255 19.87 -27.20 -5.85
C SER A 255 20.53 -26.78 -4.53
N TYR A 256 20.01 -25.76 -3.85
CA TYR A 256 20.59 -25.22 -2.62
C TYR A 256 20.71 -26.30 -1.54
N LYS A 257 21.90 -26.41 -0.95
CA LYS A 257 22.21 -27.27 0.19
C LYS A 257 22.79 -26.41 1.30
N LEU A 258 22.29 -26.60 2.52
CA LEU A 258 22.78 -25.90 3.70
C LEU A 258 24.11 -26.52 4.17
N VAL A 259 24.97 -25.71 4.77
CA VAL A 259 26.27 -26.12 5.31
C VAL A 259 26.10 -27.16 6.43
N VAL A 260 25.05 -26.99 7.25
CA VAL A 260 24.76 -27.86 8.40
C VAL A 260 23.81 -28.99 8.00
N GLU A 261 24.35 -30.18 7.70
CA GLU A 261 23.58 -31.36 7.23
C GLU A 261 22.41 -31.78 8.14
N THR A 262 22.48 -31.48 9.44
CA THR A 262 21.39 -31.77 10.38
C THR A 262 20.16 -30.90 10.14
N VAL A 263 20.29 -29.75 9.46
CA VAL A 263 19.19 -28.87 9.05
C VAL A 263 18.92 -29.09 7.57
N SER A 264 17.82 -29.79 7.25
CA SER A 264 17.44 -30.05 5.85
C SER A 264 16.66 -28.91 5.20
N GLN A 265 16.24 -27.89 5.97
CA GLN A 265 15.38 -26.81 5.49
C GLN A 265 15.44 -25.61 6.46
N VAL A 266 15.71 -24.42 5.93
CA VAL A 266 15.57 -23.14 6.65
C VAL A 266 14.11 -22.89 6.96
N ARG A 267 13.78 -22.66 8.23
CA ARG A 267 12.47 -22.13 8.66
C ARG A 267 12.59 -20.64 8.93
N ALA A 268 12.09 -19.81 8.03
CA ALA A 268 12.13 -18.36 8.17
C ALA A 268 10.76 -17.80 8.59
N LEU A 269 10.72 -17.03 9.68
CA LEU A 269 9.50 -16.50 10.29
C LEU A 269 9.14 -15.12 9.74
N LEU A 270 7.92 -14.97 9.21
CA LEU A 270 7.41 -13.69 8.70
C LEU A 270 6.76 -12.88 9.84
N LEU A 271 7.40 -11.79 10.25
CA LEU A 271 6.89 -10.86 11.25
C LEU A 271 6.50 -9.53 10.62
N GLY A 272 5.41 -8.90 11.05
CA GLY A 272 5.00 -7.59 10.52
C GLY A 272 3.53 -7.25 10.83
N PRO A 273 3.12 -5.99 10.60
CA PRO A 273 1.77 -5.53 10.91
C PRO A 273 0.69 -6.14 10.00
N VAL A 274 -0.57 -5.83 10.31
CA VAL A 274 -1.72 -6.23 9.49
C VAL A 274 -1.58 -5.61 8.08
N GLY A 275 -1.90 -6.38 7.04
CA GLY A 275 -1.86 -5.90 5.66
C GLY A 275 -0.45 -5.72 5.05
N SER A 276 0.65 -5.98 5.77
CA SER A 276 2.01 -5.81 5.22
C SER A 276 2.39 -6.80 4.09
N GLY A 277 1.52 -7.75 3.76
CA GLY A 277 1.70 -8.66 2.63
C GLY A 277 2.41 -9.98 2.95
N LYS A 278 2.58 -10.38 4.22
CA LYS A 278 3.20 -11.66 4.64
C LYS A 278 2.69 -12.87 3.84
N SER A 279 1.39 -13.17 3.92
CA SER A 279 0.79 -14.31 3.23
C SER A 279 0.81 -14.16 1.69
N SER A 280 0.74 -12.92 1.19
CA SER A 280 0.86 -12.60 -0.25
C SER A 280 2.27 -12.86 -0.79
N LEU A 281 3.31 -12.62 0.01
CA LEU A 281 4.70 -12.91 -0.33
C LEU A 281 4.92 -14.42 -0.48
N ILE A 282 4.42 -15.23 0.46
CA ILE A 282 4.45 -16.70 0.36
C ILE A 282 3.75 -17.15 -0.92
N ASN A 283 2.59 -16.57 -1.23
CA ASN A 283 1.87 -16.86 -2.47
C ASN A 283 2.68 -16.49 -3.73
N SER A 284 3.43 -15.39 -3.68
CA SER A 284 4.22 -14.86 -4.80
C SER A 284 5.47 -15.70 -5.09
N ILE A 285 6.23 -16.06 -4.04
CA ILE A 285 7.38 -16.95 -4.14
C ILE A 285 6.94 -18.33 -4.66
N ARG A 286 5.81 -18.85 -4.17
CA ARG A 286 5.21 -20.08 -4.71
C ARG A 286 4.83 -19.92 -6.17
N SER A 287 4.16 -18.82 -6.56
CA SER A 287 3.75 -18.57 -7.95
C SER A 287 4.93 -18.58 -8.92
N THR A 288 6.03 -17.93 -8.54
CA THR A 288 7.32 -17.95 -9.25
C THR A 288 7.81 -19.39 -9.48
N MET A 289 7.79 -20.22 -8.42
CA MET A 289 8.20 -21.63 -8.53
C MET A 289 7.25 -22.45 -9.40
N PHE A 290 5.93 -22.34 -9.25
CA PHE A 290 4.96 -23.05 -10.09
C PHE A 290 4.84 -22.50 -11.53
N LYS A 291 5.55 -21.40 -11.86
CA LYS A 291 5.46 -20.66 -13.15
C LYS A 291 4.04 -20.20 -13.52
N ARG A 292 3.18 -20.01 -12.51
CA ARG A 292 1.79 -19.57 -12.66
C ARG A 292 1.31 -18.94 -11.36
N ILE A 293 0.31 -18.07 -11.47
CA ILE A 293 -0.32 -17.50 -10.28
C ILE A 293 -0.98 -18.61 -9.46
N MET A 294 -0.67 -18.59 -8.17
CA MET A 294 -1.29 -19.41 -7.14
C MET A 294 -2.32 -18.57 -6.38
N HIS A 295 -3.31 -19.23 -5.78
CA HIS A 295 -4.21 -18.60 -4.83
C HIS A 295 -4.22 -19.44 -3.55
N LEU A 296 -3.65 -18.89 -2.47
CA LEU A 296 -3.70 -19.48 -1.14
C LEU A 296 -5.05 -19.16 -0.50
N PRO A 297 -5.75 -20.14 0.13
CA PRO A 297 -7.16 -19.99 0.53
C PRO A 297 -7.45 -18.96 1.63
N ASN A 298 -6.43 -18.34 2.25
CA ASN A 298 -6.57 -17.35 3.32
C ASN A 298 -5.83 -16.03 3.03
N VAL A 299 -5.58 -15.67 1.75
CA VAL A 299 -5.05 -14.34 1.42
C VAL A 299 -6.22 -13.37 1.22
N GLY A 300 -6.42 -12.44 2.15
CA GLY A 300 -7.53 -11.48 2.07
C GLY A 300 -7.24 -10.16 2.80
N THR A 301 -7.98 -9.13 2.39
CA THR A 301 -7.89 -7.74 2.90
C THR A 301 -8.91 -7.40 3.98
N ALA A 302 -9.80 -8.32 4.34
CA ALA A 302 -10.87 -8.10 5.31
C ALA A 302 -10.45 -8.49 6.74
N ALA A 303 -10.98 -7.78 7.75
CA ALA A 303 -10.62 -7.99 9.16
C ALA A 303 -10.81 -9.45 9.66
N GLY A 304 -11.75 -10.20 9.07
CA GLY A 304 -12.00 -11.60 9.38
C GLY A 304 -11.08 -12.61 8.70
N SER A 305 -10.30 -12.24 7.67
CA SER A 305 -9.53 -13.17 6.84
C SER A 305 -8.03 -13.23 7.13
N PHE A 306 -7.55 -12.53 8.17
CA PHE A 306 -6.14 -12.56 8.56
C PHE A 306 -5.69 -13.90 9.18
N THR A 307 -4.40 -14.22 9.04
CA THR A 307 -3.77 -15.41 9.61
C THR A 307 -3.90 -15.42 11.14
N LYS A 308 -4.77 -16.29 11.68
CA LYS A 308 -4.95 -16.53 13.12
C LYS A 308 -4.19 -17.76 13.64
N LYS A 309 -3.48 -18.49 12.76
CA LYS A 309 -2.78 -19.73 13.07
C LYS A 309 -1.33 -19.70 12.62
N LEU A 310 -0.41 -20.25 13.42
CA LEU A 310 0.94 -20.54 12.97
C LEU A 310 0.87 -21.53 11.82
N LYS A 311 1.46 -21.19 10.67
CA LYS A 311 1.48 -22.09 9.52
C LYS A 311 2.76 -22.01 8.71
N SER A 312 3.45 -23.14 8.60
CA SER A 312 4.66 -23.32 7.79
C SER A 312 4.29 -23.66 6.35
N TYR A 313 5.01 -23.06 5.40
CA TYR A 313 4.80 -23.24 3.97
C TYR A 313 6.09 -23.63 3.27
N ASP A 314 6.25 -24.93 3.02
CA ASP A 314 7.33 -25.44 2.19
C ASP A 314 7.24 -24.88 0.78
N ILE A 315 8.35 -24.31 0.31
CA ILE A 315 8.48 -23.94 -1.09
C ILE A 315 8.86 -25.20 -1.87
N ARG A 316 8.18 -25.41 -3.02
CA ARG A 316 8.29 -26.62 -3.86
C ARG A 316 8.33 -26.20 -5.31
N VAL A 317 9.08 -26.94 -6.13
CA VAL A 317 9.21 -26.66 -7.58
C VAL A 317 7.90 -26.96 -8.31
N GLU A 318 7.23 -28.03 -7.91
CA GLU A 318 6.00 -28.53 -8.51
C GLU A 318 5.07 -29.20 -7.50
N LYS A 319 3.83 -29.50 -7.90
CA LYS A 319 2.76 -29.83 -6.96
C LYS A 319 2.88 -31.29 -6.52
N GLY A 320 3.29 -31.50 -5.27
CA GLY A 320 3.58 -32.83 -4.72
C GLY A 320 5.04 -33.25 -4.84
N GLY A 321 5.88 -32.46 -5.53
CA GLY A 321 7.33 -32.66 -5.53
C GLY A 321 7.97 -32.40 -4.15
N PRO A 322 9.27 -32.72 -3.99
CA PRO A 322 10.00 -32.52 -2.74
C PRO A 322 10.07 -31.03 -2.34
N PRO A 323 10.19 -30.73 -1.02
CA PRO A 323 10.47 -29.39 -0.55
C PRO A 323 11.87 -28.92 -1.00
N THR A 324 12.03 -27.62 -1.24
CA THR A 324 13.35 -26.97 -1.35
C THR A 324 13.89 -26.64 0.04
N ALA A 325 15.11 -26.09 0.11
CA ALA A 325 15.77 -25.68 1.35
C ALA A 325 15.05 -24.56 2.15
N LEU A 326 13.87 -24.07 1.74
CA LEU A 326 13.14 -22.99 2.43
C LEU A 326 11.70 -23.40 2.81
N SER A 327 11.33 -23.11 4.06
CA SER A 327 9.95 -23.05 4.56
C SER A 327 9.68 -21.65 5.12
N LEU A 328 8.56 -21.05 4.74
CA LEU A 328 8.13 -19.75 5.26
C LEU A 328 7.03 -19.92 6.31
N CYS A 329 7.25 -19.46 7.53
CA CYS A 329 6.30 -19.52 8.62
C CYS A 329 5.47 -18.23 8.68
N ASP A 330 4.18 -18.32 8.37
CA ASP A 330 3.20 -17.24 8.54
C ASP A 330 2.60 -17.30 9.95
N VAL A 331 2.46 -16.14 10.58
CA VAL A 331 1.88 -15.98 11.92
C VAL A 331 0.91 -14.81 11.97
N MET A 332 0.21 -14.68 13.09
CA MET A 332 -0.61 -13.51 13.38
C MET A 332 0.23 -12.23 13.31
N ALA A 333 -0.39 -11.16 12.82
CA ALA A 333 0.29 -9.88 12.68
C ALA A 333 0.72 -9.31 14.04
N ILE A 334 1.78 -8.50 14.03
CA ILE A 334 2.20 -7.70 15.19
C ILE A 334 1.10 -6.67 15.48
N GLY A 335 0.82 -6.47 16.76
CA GLY A 335 -0.16 -5.49 17.24
C GLY A 335 0.35 -4.05 17.30
N ASP A 336 -0.61 -3.13 17.25
CA ASP A 336 -0.44 -1.69 17.45
C ASP A 336 -1.41 -1.22 18.56
N GLU A 337 -1.91 0.02 18.49
CA GLU A 337 -2.80 0.61 19.52
C GLU A 337 -4.27 0.20 19.31
N ASP A 338 -4.64 -0.13 18.07
CA ASP A 338 -6.01 -0.48 17.66
C ASP A 338 -6.21 -2.01 17.56
N PHE A 339 -5.12 -2.78 17.41
CA PHE A 339 -5.17 -4.23 17.18
C PHE A 339 -4.29 -5.04 18.15
N THR A 340 -4.90 -5.92 18.95
CA THR A 340 -4.21 -6.91 19.80
C THR A 340 -3.63 -8.06 18.96
N GLY A 341 -2.42 -7.85 18.47
CA GLY A 341 -1.63 -8.80 17.69
C GLY A 341 -0.70 -9.70 18.53
N LEU A 342 0.24 -10.35 17.84
CA LEU A 342 1.19 -11.29 18.43
C LEU A 342 2.08 -10.64 19.51
N SER A 343 2.17 -11.25 20.70
CA SER A 343 3.01 -10.72 21.79
C SER A 343 4.49 -11.11 21.63
N LEU A 344 5.37 -10.42 22.36
CA LEU A 344 6.80 -10.72 22.38
C LEU A 344 7.08 -12.13 22.93
N SER A 345 6.36 -12.56 23.96
CA SER A 345 6.46 -13.91 24.53
C SER A 345 6.02 -15.00 23.55
N ASP A 346 4.94 -14.76 22.80
CA ASP A 346 4.45 -15.74 21.82
C ASP A 346 5.43 -15.85 20.66
N THR A 347 5.97 -14.72 20.21
CA THR A 347 6.99 -14.68 19.16
C THR A 347 8.24 -15.44 19.59
N LEU A 348 8.69 -15.26 20.84
CA LEU A 348 9.79 -16.01 21.43
C LEU A 348 9.52 -17.53 21.48
N ALA A 349 8.31 -17.94 21.85
CA ALA A 349 7.92 -19.35 21.88
C ALA A 349 7.89 -19.98 20.46
N VAL A 350 7.42 -19.22 19.45
CA VAL A 350 7.46 -19.63 18.04
C VAL A 350 8.90 -19.74 17.55
N ILE A 351 9.75 -18.74 17.83
CA ILE A 351 11.15 -18.71 17.41
C ILE A 351 11.92 -19.92 17.98
N LYS A 352 11.72 -20.22 19.27
CA LYS A 352 12.32 -21.39 19.94
C LYS A 352 11.73 -22.72 19.49
N GLY A 353 10.70 -22.76 18.65
CA GLY A 353 10.11 -24.01 18.15
C GLY A 353 9.18 -24.74 19.14
N HIS A 354 8.80 -24.08 20.25
CA HIS A 354 7.91 -24.67 21.26
C HIS A 354 6.46 -24.82 20.78
N VAL A 355 6.05 -23.99 19.80
CA VAL A 355 4.66 -23.89 19.33
C VAL A 355 4.39 -24.90 18.22
N PRO A 356 3.34 -25.74 18.32
CA PRO A 356 3.01 -26.72 17.29
C PRO A 356 2.42 -26.07 16.02
N GLU A 357 2.66 -26.72 14.89
CA GLU A 357 2.09 -26.33 13.58
C GLU A 357 0.56 -26.31 13.65
N GLY A 358 -0.07 -25.24 13.13
CA GLY A 358 -1.53 -25.07 13.16
C GLY A 358 -2.09 -24.51 14.47
N TYR A 359 -1.25 -24.23 15.48
CA TYR A 359 -1.65 -23.54 16.71
C TYR A 359 -2.40 -22.23 16.40
N GLN A 360 -3.51 -21.98 17.11
CA GLN A 360 -4.34 -20.79 16.94
C GLN A 360 -4.07 -19.79 18.06
N PHE A 361 -3.54 -18.63 17.70
CA PHE A 361 -3.22 -17.56 18.65
C PHE A 361 -4.50 -17.00 19.30
N GLN A 362 -4.41 -16.68 20.59
CA GLN A 362 -5.46 -16.05 21.39
C GLN A 362 -4.94 -14.69 21.88
N SER A 363 -5.68 -13.61 21.64
CA SER A 363 -5.21 -12.25 21.91
C SER A 363 -4.95 -11.94 23.39
N ASP A 364 -5.55 -12.71 24.30
CA ASP A 364 -5.59 -12.39 25.75
C ASP A 364 -4.77 -13.37 26.61
N VAL A 365 -4.21 -14.43 26.04
CA VAL A 365 -3.51 -15.50 26.78
C VAL A 365 -2.16 -15.81 26.14
N PRO A 366 -1.04 -15.44 26.79
CA PRO A 366 0.30 -15.78 26.31
C PRO A 366 0.53 -17.29 26.19
N ILE A 367 1.34 -17.68 25.23
CA ILE A 367 1.75 -19.06 25.00
C ILE A 367 2.50 -19.59 26.23
N SER A 368 2.01 -20.69 26.78
CA SER A 368 2.58 -21.40 27.93
C SER A 368 2.66 -22.90 27.68
N ASP A 369 3.41 -23.59 28.52
CA ASP A 369 3.56 -25.05 28.61
C ASP A 369 2.22 -25.81 28.78
N LYS A 370 1.14 -25.12 29.14
CA LYS A 370 -0.21 -25.67 29.32
C LYS A 370 -0.99 -25.86 28.01
N ILE A 371 -0.43 -25.46 26.87
CA ILE A 371 -1.06 -25.63 25.56
C ILE A 371 -0.98 -27.09 25.11
N SER A 372 -2.07 -27.61 24.54
CA SER A 372 -2.08 -28.94 23.90
C SER A 372 -1.00 -29.03 22.82
N ASP A 373 -0.19 -30.09 22.87
CA ASP A 373 0.95 -30.34 21.97
C ASP A 373 2.10 -29.31 22.06
N TYR A 374 2.24 -28.60 23.19
CA TYR A 374 3.42 -27.76 23.46
C TYR A 374 4.71 -28.60 23.49
N ARG A 375 5.72 -28.17 22.73
CA ARG A 375 6.99 -28.89 22.59
C ARG A 375 7.97 -28.43 23.68
N ALA A 376 8.05 -29.18 24.77
CA ALA A 376 8.93 -28.86 25.90
C ALA A 376 10.43 -28.77 25.51
N ALA A 377 10.91 -29.67 24.65
CA ALA A 377 12.30 -29.73 24.18
C ALA A 377 12.36 -29.75 22.64
N PRO A 378 12.30 -28.58 21.97
CA PRO A 378 12.33 -28.48 20.52
C PRO A 378 13.73 -28.75 19.94
N THR A 379 13.80 -29.51 18.85
CA THR A 379 15.07 -29.77 18.14
C THR A 379 15.45 -28.60 17.25
N LEU A 380 16.68 -28.55 16.72
CA LEU A 380 17.10 -27.51 15.76
C LEU A 380 16.15 -27.41 14.56
N LYS A 381 15.65 -28.55 14.04
CA LYS A 381 14.67 -28.58 12.94
C LYS A 381 13.33 -27.92 13.29
N ASP A 382 12.98 -27.88 14.58
CA ASP A 382 11.74 -27.29 15.07
C ASP A 382 11.87 -25.78 15.32
N GLN A 383 13.09 -25.24 15.38
CA GLN A 383 13.36 -23.83 15.64
C GLN A 383 13.19 -22.97 14.37
N VAL A 384 13.12 -21.65 14.56
CA VAL A 384 13.19 -20.66 13.50
C VAL A 384 14.66 -20.32 13.27
N HIS A 385 15.09 -20.37 12.02
CA HIS A 385 16.49 -20.19 11.61
C HIS A 385 16.76 -18.76 11.12
N GLY A 386 15.71 -17.97 10.83
CA GLY A 386 15.84 -16.56 10.45
C GLY A 386 14.53 -15.79 10.61
N VAL A 387 14.62 -14.49 10.91
CA VAL A 387 13.46 -13.61 11.13
C VAL A 387 13.35 -12.59 9.99
N LEU A 388 12.17 -12.49 9.39
CA LEU A 388 11.91 -11.63 8.23
C LEU A 388 10.83 -10.59 8.58
N PHE A 389 11.24 -9.33 8.76
CA PHE A 389 10.34 -8.22 9.00
C PHE A 389 9.69 -7.75 7.70
N VAL A 390 8.45 -8.13 7.46
CA VAL A 390 7.68 -7.78 6.27
C VAL A 390 6.94 -6.46 6.51
N LEU A 391 7.40 -5.38 5.88
CA LEU A 391 6.90 -4.02 6.02
C LEU A 391 6.35 -3.47 4.69
N ASP A 392 5.36 -2.59 4.76
CA ASP A 392 4.70 -1.96 3.60
C ASP A 392 5.38 -0.62 3.27
N ALA A 393 5.99 -0.51 2.09
CA ALA A 393 6.72 0.70 1.65
C ALA A 393 5.84 1.96 1.61
N SER A 394 4.54 1.81 1.37
CA SER A 394 3.59 2.93 1.34
C SER A 394 3.19 3.43 2.72
N LYS A 395 3.43 2.63 3.78
CA LYS A 395 3.00 2.91 5.16
C LYS A 395 4.13 3.00 6.19
N VAL A 396 5.38 2.73 5.80
CA VAL A 396 6.52 2.68 6.74
C VAL A 396 6.70 3.96 7.57
N THR A 397 6.39 5.13 7.01
CA THR A 397 6.39 6.42 7.73
C THR A 397 5.18 6.70 8.60
N SER A 398 4.06 5.99 8.39
CA SER A 398 2.81 6.19 9.12
C SER A 398 2.56 5.12 10.19
N TYR A 399 3.57 4.28 10.50
CA TYR A 399 3.49 3.31 11.59
C TYR A 399 3.55 4.00 12.96
N SER A 400 2.70 3.54 13.89
CA SER A 400 2.62 4.07 15.25
C SER A 400 3.90 3.85 16.05
N THR A 401 4.11 4.70 17.06
CA THR A 401 5.26 4.61 17.98
C THR A 401 5.26 3.27 18.74
N SER A 402 4.10 2.75 19.11
CA SER A 402 3.93 1.42 19.71
C SER A 402 4.41 0.29 18.79
N LEU A 403 3.99 0.27 17.52
CA LEU A 403 4.43 -0.72 16.54
C LEU A 403 5.94 -0.63 16.28
N ARG A 404 6.49 0.59 16.15
CA ARG A 404 7.94 0.82 16.02
C ARG A 404 8.71 0.26 17.22
N ASN A 405 8.22 0.47 18.43
CA ASN A 405 8.83 -0.06 19.65
C ASN A 405 8.73 -1.58 19.73
N ASN A 406 7.62 -2.19 19.29
CA ASN A 406 7.46 -3.64 19.23
C ASN A 406 8.43 -4.28 18.23
N LEU A 407 8.58 -3.70 17.03
CA LEU A 407 9.55 -4.15 16.02
C LEU A 407 11.00 -4.06 16.52
N ARG A 408 11.37 -2.96 17.21
CA ARG A 408 12.70 -2.81 17.83
C ARG A 408 12.97 -3.83 18.93
N LYS A 409 12.00 -4.09 19.81
CA LYS A 409 12.11 -5.13 20.85
C LYS A 409 12.31 -6.51 20.24
N LEU A 410 11.51 -6.85 19.22
CA LEU A 410 11.65 -8.11 18.46
C LEU A 410 13.03 -8.23 17.82
N HIS A 411 13.54 -7.15 17.22
CA HIS A 411 14.88 -7.10 16.64
C HIS A 411 15.98 -7.35 17.68
N THR A 412 15.96 -6.66 18.82
CA THR A 412 16.92 -6.90 19.91
C THR A 412 16.84 -8.34 20.41
N THR A 413 15.64 -8.84 20.69
CA THR A 413 15.43 -10.21 21.19
C THR A 413 15.92 -11.29 20.22
N ALA A 414 15.71 -11.13 18.90
CA ALA A 414 16.24 -12.06 17.91
C ALA A 414 17.77 -11.95 17.76
N SER A 415 18.33 -10.75 17.91
CA SER A 415 19.78 -10.51 17.90
C SER A 415 20.48 -11.14 19.11
N ASP A 416 19.87 -11.05 20.30
CA ASP A 416 20.38 -11.67 21.53
C ASP A 416 20.39 -13.21 21.44
N MET A 417 19.52 -13.78 20.59
CA MET A 417 19.49 -15.21 20.27
C MET A 417 20.44 -15.60 19.12
N GLY A 418 21.19 -14.65 18.54
CA GLY A 418 22.08 -14.89 17.40
C GLY A 418 21.35 -15.22 16.08
N ILE A 419 20.05 -14.96 15.99
CA ILE A 419 19.25 -15.33 14.82
C ILE A 419 19.37 -14.25 13.75
N PRO A 420 19.72 -14.60 12.49
CA PRO A 420 19.83 -13.65 11.40
C PRO A 420 18.48 -13.03 11.03
N GLN A 421 18.51 -11.76 10.64
CA GLN A 421 17.31 -10.94 10.45
C GLN A 421 17.40 -10.15 9.15
N LEU A 422 16.28 -10.03 8.43
CA LEU A 422 16.18 -9.20 7.23
C LEU A 422 14.87 -8.42 7.22
N ILE A 423 14.82 -7.31 6.48
CA ILE A 423 13.60 -6.56 6.22
C ILE A 423 13.15 -6.81 4.79
N LEU A 424 11.94 -7.30 4.61
CA LEU A 424 11.31 -7.46 3.30
C LEU A 424 10.31 -6.32 3.08
N LEU A 425 10.67 -5.39 2.21
CA LEU A 425 9.89 -4.19 1.93
C LEU A 425 8.94 -4.45 0.77
N THR A 426 7.64 -4.59 1.05
CA THR A 426 6.58 -4.91 0.10
C THR A 426 5.90 -3.65 -0.46
N HIS A 427 5.04 -3.81 -1.48
CA HIS A 427 4.26 -2.71 -2.09
C HIS A 427 5.11 -1.56 -2.67
N VAL A 428 6.33 -1.88 -3.12
CA VAL A 428 7.28 -0.92 -3.71
C VAL A 428 6.75 -0.26 -5.00
N ASP A 429 5.85 -0.95 -5.69
CA ASP A 429 5.10 -0.48 -6.86
C ASP A 429 4.03 0.58 -6.52
N LEU A 430 3.61 0.70 -5.25
CA LEU A 430 2.71 1.78 -4.82
C LEU A 430 3.46 3.09 -4.53
N VAL A 431 4.77 3.02 -4.25
CA VAL A 431 5.61 4.18 -3.94
C VAL A 431 6.13 4.86 -5.21
N CYS A 432 6.52 4.10 -6.23
CA CYS A 432 7.07 4.65 -7.46
C CYS A 432 6.38 4.10 -8.72
N CYS A 433 5.79 4.99 -9.52
CA CYS A 433 5.10 4.62 -10.76
C CYS A 433 6.01 3.93 -11.79
N ALA A 434 7.30 4.30 -11.85
CA ALA A 434 8.26 3.61 -12.71
C ALA A 434 8.40 2.13 -12.32
N VAL A 435 8.38 1.81 -11.03
CA VAL A 435 8.47 0.44 -10.49
C VAL A 435 7.16 -0.32 -10.67
N LYS A 436 6.02 0.40 -10.67
CA LYS A 436 4.71 -0.14 -11.06
C LYS A 436 4.65 -0.58 -12.53
N GLU A 437 5.23 0.22 -13.41
CA GLU A 437 5.33 -0.06 -14.85
C GLU A 437 6.36 -1.17 -15.14
N ASP A 438 7.56 -1.08 -14.55
CA ASP A 438 8.61 -2.08 -14.67
C ASP A 438 9.47 -2.17 -13.40
N VAL A 439 9.40 -3.33 -12.74
CA VAL A 439 10.10 -3.63 -11.48
C VAL A 439 11.62 -3.43 -11.57
N LYS A 440 12.21 -3.42 -12.77
CA LYS A 440 13.67 -3.20 -12.94
C LYS A 440 14.16 -1.88 -12.32
N TYR A 441 13.30 -0.86 -12.22
CA TYR A 441 13.65 0.44 -11.65
C TYR A 441 13.66 0.45 -10.11
N VAL A 442 13.39 -0.69 -9.43
CA VAL A 442 13.33 -0.79 -7.96
C VAL A 442 14.59 -0.25 -7.25
N TYR A 443 15.77 -0.49 -7.83
CA TYR A 443 17.05 0.01 -7.33
C TYR A 443 17.56 1.27 -8.03
N SER A 444 16.73 1.90 -8.85
CA SER A 444 16.98 3.25 -9.41
C SER A 444 16.03 4.30 -8.81
N SER A 445 14.92 3.91 -8.18
CA SER A 445 13.93 4.83 -7.61
C SER A 445 14.40 5.52 -6.30
N ARG A 446 14.80 6.80 -6.35
CA ARG A 446 15.21 7.58 -5.17
C ARG A 446 14.17 7.51 -4.04
N ALA A 447 12.89 7.63 -4.37
CA ALA A 447 11.79 7.50 -3.41
C ALA A 447 11.81 6.13 -2.68
N LEU A 448 12.12 5.03 -3.38
CA LEU A 448 12.31 3.74 -2.72
C LEU A 448 13.62 3.64 -1.93
N GLN A 449 14.70 4.29 -2.35
CA GLN A 449 15.93 4.37 -1.57
C GLN A 449 15.66 4.99 -0.19
N GLU A 450 14.88 6.07 -0.17
CA GLU A 450 14.42 6.75 1.04
C GLU A 450 13.49 5.84 1.87
N LYS A 451 12.51 5.16 1.26
CA LYS A 451 11.64 4.19 1.97
C LYS A 451 12.42 2.99 2.54
N MET A 452 13.48 2.55 1.89
CA MET A 452 14.36 1.51 2.41
C MET A 452 15.18 2.02 3.61
N GLN A 453 15.67 3.26 3.58
CA GLN A 453 16.38 3.88 4.70
C GLN A 453 15.47 4.08 5.92
N GLU A 454 14.24 4.58 5.71
CA GLU A 454 13.23 4.69 6.77
C GLU A 454 12.89 3.32 7.39
N ALA A 455 12.76 2.27 6.56
CA ALA A 455 12.51 0.91 7.04
C ALA A 455 13.66 0.36 7.90
N ALA A 456 14.91 0.62 7.50
CA ALA A 456 16.12 0.27 8.22
C ALA A 456 16.13 0.91 9.63
N GLU A 457 15.92 2.23 9.69
CA GLU A 457 15.88 3.02 10.94
C GLU A 457 14.66 2.73 11.82
N LEU A 458 13.57 2.25 11.24
CA LEU A 458 12.36 1.89 11.97
C LEU A 458 12.64 0.67 12.85
N VAL A 459 13.17 -0.40 12.27
CA VAL A 459 13.49 -1.67 12.97
C VAL A 459 14.80 -1.58 13.76
N GLY A 460 15.80 -0.85 13.25
CA GLY A 460 17.14 -0.76 13.83
C GLY A 460 18.18 -1.66 13.15
N LEU A 461 17.98 -1.99 11.87
CA LEU A 461 18.91 -2.79 11.04
C LEU A 461 19.65 -1.89 10.04
N PRO A 462 20.82 -2.31 9.50
CA PRO A 462 21.52 -1.56 8.47
C PRO A 462 20.77 -1.62 7.13
N LEU A 463 20.93 -0.59 6.28
CA LEU A 463 20.27 -0.50 4.97
C LEU A 463 20.53 -1.73 4.08
N SER A 464 21.72 -2.35 4.17
CA SER A 464 22.08 -3.58 3.45
C SER A 464 21.13 -4.75 3.70
N TYR A 465 20.48 -4.81 4.87
CA TYR A 465 19.58 -5.88 5.28
C TYR A 465 18.13 -5.66 4.83
N VAL A 466 17.85 -4.51 4.19
CA VAL A 466 16.55 -4.21 3.57
C VAL A 466 16.53 -4.72 2.14
N VAL A 467 15.57 -5.58 1.82
CA VAL A 467 15.36 -6.19 0.51
C VAL A 467 13.96 -5.82 0.00
N PRO A 468 13.84 -4.99 -1.06
CA PRO A 468 12.56 -4.69 -1.68
C PRO A 468 12.02 -5.89 -2.44
N VAL A 469 10.72 -6.12 -2.36
CA VAL A 469 10.01 -7.19 -3.06
C VAL A 469 8.67 -6.69 -3.59
N LYS A 470 8.27 -7.17 -4.77
CA LYS A 470 6.91 -6.98 -5.30
C LYS A 470 6.15 -8.30 -5.22
N ASN A 471 4.95 -8.25 -4.65
CA ASN A 471 4.05 -9.39 -4.59
C ASN A 471 3.19 -9.45 -5.86
N TYR A 472 2.85 -10.65 -6.32
CA TYR A 472 1.76 -10.84 -7.30
C TYR A 472 0.43 -10.65 -6.59
N MET A 473 -0.40 -9.72 -7.07
CA MET A 473 -1.66 -9.33 -6.42
C MET A 473 -2.83 -9.24 -7.41
N SER A 474 -2.62 -8.66 -8.58
CA SER A 474 -3.65 -8.47 -9.63
C SER A 474 -3.29 -9.14 -10.96
N GLU A 475 -2.05 -9.61 -11.10
CA GLU A 475 -1.54 -10.25 -12.29
C GLU A 475 -2.16 -11.63 -12.52
N LEU A 476 -2.37 -11.99 -13.80
CA LEU A 476 -2.87 -13.31 -14.20
C LEU A 476 -1.75 -14.30 -14.58
N SER A 477 -0.52 -13.80 -14.75
CA SER A 477 0.68 -14.56 -15.09
C SER A 477 1.88 -14.03 -14.31
N VAL A 478 2.89 -14.88 -14.10
CA VAL A 478 4.17 -14.44 -13.53
C VAL A 478 4.94 -13.58 -14.55
N ASP A 479 5.70 -12.61 -14.05
CA ASP A 479 6.57 -11.72 -14.81
C ASP A 479 8.04 -12.06 -14.54
N ARG A 480 8.89 -11.88 -15.55
CA ARG A 480 10.32 -12.17 -15.47
C ARG A 480 11.04 -11.27 -14.45
N ASN A 481 10.79 -9.96 -14.46
CA ASN A 481 11.53 -9.03 -13.61
C ASN A 481 11.08 -9.20 -12.14
N THR A 482 9.78 -9.39 -11.91
CA THR A 482 9.20 -9.71 -10.60
C THR A 482 9.73 -11.04 -10.05
N ASP A 483 9.80 -12.10 -10.88
CA ASP A 483 10.41 -13.38 -10.51
C ASP A 483 11.90 -13.23 -10.12
N ILE A 484 12.68 -12.42 -10.85
CA ILE A 484 14.10 -12.16 -10.54
C ILE A 484 14.22 -11.48 -9.17
N LEU A 485 13.37 -10.49 -8.86
CA LEU A 485 13.39 -9.80 -7.57
C LEU A 485 13.04 -10.75 -6.41
N LEU A 486 11.99 -11.56 -6.56
CA LEU A 486 11.57 -12.54 -5.56
C LEU A 486 12.60 -13.65 -5.34
N LEU A 487 13.20 -14.20 -6.42
CA LEU A 487 14.24 -15.22 -6.31
C LEU A 487 15.54 -14.66 -5.73
N SER A 488 15.89 -13.40 -6.04
CA SER A 488 17.04 -12.73 -5.42
C SER A 488 16.83 -12.56 -3.90
N ALA A 489 15.62 -12.17 -3.47
CA ALA A 489 15.29 -12.11 -2.06
C ALA A 489 15.39 -13.49 -1.37
N VAL A 490 14.88 -14.55 -2.00
CA VAL A 490 15.04 -15.93 -1.49
C VAL A 490 16.51 -16.34 -1.36
N ASN A 491 17.36 -15.99 -2.33
CA ASN A 491 18.79 -16.28 -2.27
C ASN A 491 19.48 -15.54 -1.11
N ILE A 492 19.17 -14.27 -0.88
CA ILE A 492 19.68 -13.47 0.25
C ILE A 492 19.22 -14.06 1.59
N ILE A 493 17.96 -14.49 1.69
CA ILE A 493 17.41 -15.15 2.91
C ILE A 493 18.17 -16.44 3.22
N LEU A 494 18.41 -17.27 2.20
CA LEU A 494 19.13 -18.54 2.40
C LEU A 494 20.57 -18.29 2.83
N GLN A 495 21.31 -17.42 2.12
CA GLN A 495 22.69 -17.08 2.46
C GLN A 495 22.83 -16.52 3.87
N ALA A 496 22.02 -15.52 4.24
CA ALA A 496 22.07 -14.92 5.57
C ALA A 496 21.76 -15.91 6.71
N VAL A 497 21.04 -17.01 6.43
CA VAL A 497 20.81 -18.09 7.39
C VAL A 497 21.95 -19.11 7.39
N ASP A 498 22.45 -19.48 6.22
CA ASP A 498 23.55 -20.44 6.07
C ASP A 498 24.84 -19.91 6.72
N ASP A 499 25.19 -18.64 6.44
CA ASP A 499 26.34 -17.93 7.03
C ASP A 499 26.26 -17.94 8.57
N ALA A 500 25.08 -17.64 9.13
CA ALA A 500 24.87 -17.63 10.58
C ALA A 500 24.87 -19.04 11.21
N LEU A 501 24.47 -20.08 10.46
CA LEU A 501 24.55 -21.47 10.90
C LEU A 501 25.99 -21.98 10.87
N GLU A 502 26.82 -21.54 9.91
CA GLU A 502 28.25 -21.85 9.86
C GLU A 502 28.99 -21.25 11.07
N ASP A 503 28.73 -19.97 11.38
CA ASP A 503 29.28 -19.28 12.55
C ASP A 503 28.86 -19.91 13.90
N GLN A 504 27.62 -20.43 14.00
CA GLN A 504 27.11 -21.09 15.21
C GLN A 504 27.60 -22.54 15.37
N TYR A 505 27.88 -23.24 14.27
CA TYR A 505 28.28 -24.65 14.25
C TYR A 505 29.61 -24.90 13.50
N PRO A 506 30.70 -24.21 13.87
CA PRO A 506 31.98 -24.30 13.16
C PRO A 506 32.59 -25.70 13.32
N GLY A 507 32.55 -26.48 12.23
CA GLY A 507 33.08 -27.84 12.16
C GLY A 507 32.13 -28.87 11.54
N GLY A 508 30.85 -28.54 11.40
CA GLY A 508 29.82 -29.44 10.84
C GLY A 508 29.48 -30.59 11.79
N ILE A 509 28.18 -30.80 12.06
CA ILE A 509 27.73 -31.91 12.91
C ILE A 509 27.80 -33.21 12.09
N THR A 510 29.02 -33.74 11.91
CA THR A 510 29.22 -35.10 11.40
C THR A 510 28.67 -36.04 12.45
N VAL A 511 27.49 -36.61 12.20
CA VAL A 511 26.89 -37.60 13.09
C VAL A 511 27.83 -38.81 13.16
N GLN A 512 28.54 -38.96 14.28
CA GLN A 512 29.21 -40.20 14.58
C GLN A 512 28.15 -41.29 14.67
N HIS A 513 28.09 -42.16 13.67
CA HIS A 513 27.43 -43.44 13.80
C HIS A 513 28.11 -44.22 14.92
N THR A 514 27.57 -44.13 16.13
CA THR A 514 27.88 -45.06 17.22
C THR A 514 27.52 -46.45 16.73
N GLN A 515 28.54 -47.20 16.30
CA GLN A 515 28.40 -48.62 15.99
C GLN A 515 27.96 -49.33 17.28
N THR A 516 26.72 -49.79 17.29
CA THR A 516 26.23 -50.72 18.31
C THR A 516 27.02 -52.01 18.19
N THR A 517 27.99 -52.22 19.08
CA THR A 517 28.65 -53.51 19.27
C THR A 517 27.60 -54.53 19.70
N PRO A 518 27.35 -55.62 18.94
CA PRO A 518 26.44 -56.67 19.37
C PRO A 518 27.10 -57.51 20.47
N ASN A 519 26.41 -57.69 21.58
CA ASN A 519 26.82 -58.62 22.64
C ASN A 519 26.88 -60.05 22.08
N SER A 520 28.07 -60.63 22.02
CA SER A 520 28.27 -62.06 21.78
C SER A 520 28.61 -62.78 23.08
N SER A 521 27.57 -63.23 23.80
CA SER A 521 27.71 -64.08 24.98
C SER A 521 27.01 -65.43 24.76
N ILE A 522 27.72 -66.36 24.11
CA ILE A 522 27.44 -67.80 24.17
C ILE A 522 28.79 -68.48 24.40
N GLY A 523 28.95 -69.10 25.57
CA GLY A 523 30.15 -69.86 25.91
C GLY A 523 29.97 -71.36 25.65
N VAL A 524 31.06 -72.06 25.38
CA VAL A 524 31.16 -73.54 25.42
C VAL A 524 32.50 -73.92 26.05
N ALA A 525 32.46 -75.04 26.77
CA ALA A 525 33.38 -75.58 27.77
C ALA A 525 34.81 -76.02 27.33
N GLU A 526 35.51 -76.61 28.30
CA GLU A 526 36.79 -77.35 28.23
C GLU A 526 38.05 -76.47 28.08
N LEU A 527 39.12 -76.63 28.88
CA LEU A 527 39.54 -77.72 29.79
C LEU A 527 40.28 -77.15 31.03
#